data_AF-A0A382MSC5-F1
#
_entry.id   AF-A0A382MSC5-F1
#
_cell.length_a   1.000
_cell.length_b   1.000
_cell.length_c   1.000
_cell.angle_alpha   90.00
_cell.angle_beta   90.00
_cell.angle_gamma   90.00
#
_symmetry.space_group_name_H-M   'P 1'
#
loop_
_entity.id
_entity.type
_entity.pdbx_description
1 polymer ?
#
loop_
_entity_poly.entity_id
_entity_poly.type
_entity_poly.pdbx_seq_one_letter_code
_entity_poly.pdbx_strand_id
1 'polypeptide(L)'
;SPVDVGLTMFALMMAIIWSNGFASLLQFEPSFFAVIVPILLVGLGVDYGIHLVMRYREELVEDWNIDKASSSSVVFVGSALLLATTTTMVGFLSNVASDLTPIREFGIQVAIGVLSAFLIFVTFIPACRILIDRRYEAKGQKLLSDTNEKIVRGRKEEGEQAGILDNFMALGAKVAIENPHRVLAVVAAITLITGYGAMGISTEFNFNDFLPEEVEITEHFHYLQDEFRTSNEFSFIYISGSVATFDVFNQINNTQAELSDGDKWVNPDQSMMFSPLNGMRDLASNNSDINPFDFYNATFEELFNSNDADGDLVPDSDEGVRELLDWIMIGDGKQVPNMVSNFIYYDEETDDYTVAYILVNTKSKNAYFSEVVGELEK
;
A
#
# COMPACT_ATOMS: atom_id res chain seq x y z
N SER A 1 38.29 -11.43 -7.33
CA SER A 1 39.28 -10.46 -6.82
C SER A 1 38.53 -9.22 -6.36
N PRO A 2 39.13 -8.34 -5.52
CA PRO A 2 38.49 -7.10 -5.08
C PRO A 2 38.06 -6.18 -6.25
N VAL A 3 38.79 -6.23 -7.38
CA VAL A 3 38.47 -5.47 -8.60
C VAL A 3 37.09 -5.86 -9.13
N ASP A 4 36.80 -7.17 -9.19
CA ASP A 4 35.53 -7.69 -9.68
C ASP A 4 34.36 -7.25 -8.79
N VAL A 5 34.56 -7.29 -7.45
CA VAL A 5 33.54 -6.91 -6.47
C VAL A 5 33.25 -5.40 -6.53
N GLY A 6 34.29 -4.57 -6.62
CA GLY A 6 34.10 -3.12 -6.82
C GLY A 6 33.39 -2.80 -8.13
N LEU A 7 33.67 -3.56 -9.18
CA LEU A 7 33.04 -3.38 -10.49
C LEU A 7 31.56 -3.79 -10.50
N THR A 8 31.19 -4.90 -9.86
CA THR A 8 29.77 -5.30 -9.72
C THR A 8 28.99 -4.37 -8.80
N MET A 9 29.58 -3.90 -7.69
CA MET A 9 28.95 -2.88 -6.83
C MET A 9 28.73 -1.55 -7.57
N PHE A 10 29.68 -1.11 -8.40
CA PHE A 10 29.51 0.10 -9.21
C PHE A 10 28.44 -0.08 -10.30
N ALA A 11 28.37 -1.24 -10.94
CA ALA A 11 27.31 -1.59 -11.89
C ALA A 11 25.91 -1.60 -11.24
N LEU A 12 25.80 -2.11 -10.00
CA LEU A 12 24.56 -2.04 -9.20
C LEU A 12 24.14 -0.60 -8.89
N MET A 13 25.08 0.25 -8.48
CA MET A 13 24.79 1.68 -8.25
C MET A 13 24.25 2.34 -9.53
N MET A 14 24.84 2.07 -10.69
CA MET A 14 24.33 2.57 -11.97
C MET A 14 22.93 2.02 -12.30
N ALA A 15 22.67 0.74 -12.04
CA ALA A 15 21.34 0.15 -12.28
C ALA A 15 20.25 0.75 -11.38
N ILE A 16 20.56 1.03 -10.11
CA ILE A 16 19.65 1.72 -9.17
C ILE A 16 19.42 3.17 -9.61
N ILE A 17 20.48 3.88 -10.04
CA ILE A 17 20.36 5.24 -10.60
C ILE A 17 19.50 5.25 -11.86
N TRP A 18 19.64 4.28 -12.76
CA TRP A 18 18.79 4.15 -13.95
C TRP A 18 17.34 3.84 -13.57
N SER A 19 17.11 2.90 -12.66
CA SER A 19 15.76 2.55 -12.17
C SER A 19 15.02 3.75 -11.60
N ASN A 20 15.68 4.53 -10.73
CA ASN A 20 15.08 5.71 -10.11
C ASN A 20 14.98 6.90 -11.08
N GLY A 21 15.92 7.02 -12.01
CA GLY A 21 15.85 8.00 -13.11
C GLY A 21 14.64 7.74 -14.02
N PHE A 22 14.37 6.49 -14.39
CA PHE A 22 13.18 6.13 -15.15
C PHE A 22 11.88 6.33 -14.36
N ALA A 23 11.83 5.97 -13.07
CA ALA A 23 10.67 6.26 -12.22
C ALA A 23 10.37 7.77 -12.18
N SER A 24 11.39 8.61 -12.02
CA SER A 24 11.26 10.07 -12.05
C SER A 24 10.82 10.61 -13.42
N LEU A 25 11.31 10.04 -14.53
CA LEU A 25 10.86 10.38 -15.89
C LEU A 25 9.42 9.97 -16.18
N LEU A 26 8.95 8.89 -15.55
CA LEU A 26 7.56 8.41 -15.61
C LEU A 26 6.63 9.08 -14.58
N GLN A 27 7.15 9.99 -13.76
CA GLN A 27 6.42 10.75 -12.74
C GLN A 27 5.73 9.89 -11.65
N PHE A 28 6.33 8.74 -11.31
CA PHE A 28 5.81 7.86 -10.26
C PHE A 28 5.78 8.53 -8.88
N GLU A 29 4.78 8.20 -8.08
CA GLU A 29 4.58 8.79 -6.76
C GLU A 29 5.50 8.16 -5.70
N PRO A 30 6.05 8.95 -4.74
CA PRO A 30 6.86 8.40 -3.65
C PRO A 30 6.07 7.46 -2.74
N SER A 31 6.21 6.15 -2.95
CA SER A 31 5.55 5.10 -2.16
C SER A 31 6.53 4.27 -1.34
N PHE A 32 6.04 3.63 -0.27
CA PHE A 32 6.85 2.73 0.57
C PHE A 32 7.46 1.57 -0.25
N PHE A 33 6.74 1.07 -1.26
CA PHE A 33 7.23 0.03 -2.16
C PHE A 33 8.51 0.42 -2.93
N ALA A 34 8.73 1.72 -3.20
CA ALA A 34 9.95 2.19 -3.86
C ALA A 34 11.22 1.90 -3.04
N VAL A 35 11.13 1.80 -1.71
CA VAL A 35 12.24 1.46 -0.80
C VAL A 35 12.69 0.00 -0.99
N ILE A 36 11.80 -0.88 -1.46
CA ILE A 36 12.08 -2.30 -1.70
C ILE A 36 12.89 -2.50 -3.00
N VAL A 37 12.73 -1.61 -3.99
CA VAL A 37 13.33 -1.76 -5.32
C VAL A 37 14.86 -1.91 -5.28
N PRO A 38 15.65 -1.04 -4.60
CA PRO A 38 17.11 -1.20 -4.54
C PRO A 38 17.56 -2.53 -3.92
N ILE A 39 16.80 -3.07 -2.96
CA ILE A 39 17.11 -4.34 -2.30
C ILE A 39 16.98 -5.50 -3.29
N LEU A 40 15.91 -5.52 -4.09
CA LEU A 40 15.69 -6.50 -5.17
C LEU A 40 16.76 -6.39 -6.26
N LEU A 41 17.14 -5.17 -6.65
CA LEU A 41 18.18 -4.95 -7.66
C LEU A 41 19.57 -5.38 -7.19
N VAL A 42 19.91 -5.21 -5.90
CA VAL A 42 21.14 -5.76 -5.32
C VAL A 42 21.13 -7.30 -5.41
N GLY A 43 20.05 -7.95 -4.98
CA GLY A 43 19.94 -9.41 -5.03
C GLY A 43 20.13 -9.99 -6.44
N LEU A 44 19.42 -9.43 -7.43
CA LEU A 44 19.45 -9.92 -8.82
C LEU A 44 20.74 -9.52 -9.57
N GLY A 45 21.22 -8.28 -9.39
CA GLY A 45 22.40 -7.81 -10.11
C GLY A 45 23.73 -8.37 -9.60
N VAL A 46 23.84 -8.71 -8.31
CA VAL A 46 25.01 -9.46 -7.80
C VAL A 46 25.16 -10.79 -8.53
N ASP A 47 24.06 -11.52 -8.73
CA ASP A 47 24.04 -12.82 -9.39
C ASP A 47 24.50 -12.74 -10.86
N TYR A 48 23.98 -11.75 -11.61
CA TYR A 48 24.41 -11.48 -13.00
C TYR A 48 25.92 -11.23 -13.07
N GLY A 49 26.45 -10.48 -12.10
CA GLY A 49 27.89 -10.24 -11.97
C GLY A 49 28.70 -11.49 -11.69
N ILE A 50 28.26 -12.32 -10.74
CA ILE A 50 28.94 -13.57 -10.38
C ILE A 50 28.98 -14.52 -11.58
N HIS A 51 27.84 -14.80 -12.21
CA HIS A 51 27.76 -15.73 -13.34
C HIS A 51 28.62 -15.28 -14.53
N LEU A 52 28.53 -14.02 -14.94
CA LEU A 52 29.27 -13.50 -16.10
C LEU A 52 30.79 -13.46 -15.84
N VAL A 53 31.21 -13.04 -14.64
CA VAL A 53 32.63 -12.98 -14.26
C VAL A 53 33.21 -14.38 -14.06
N MET A 54 32.48 -15.31 -13.45
CA MET A 54 32.97 -16.68 -13.25
C MET A 54 33.20 -17.39 -14.59
N ARG A 55 32.24 -17.30 -15.53
CA ARG A 55 32.39 -17.88 -16.86
C ARG A 55 33.58 -17.31 -17.62
N TYR A 56 33.80 -16.01 -17.53
CA TYR A 56 34.95 -15.36 -18.15
C TYR A 56 36.28 -15.86 -17.58
N ARG A 57 36.35 -16.13 -16.26
CA ARG A 57 37.54 -16.75 -15.65
C ARG A 57 37.70 -18.22 -16.02
N GLU A 58 36.63 -18.99 -16.15
CA GLU A 58 36.67 -20.39 -16.64
C GLU A 58 37.30 -20.45 -18.03
N GLU A 59 36.85 -19.59 -18.95
CA GLU A 59 37.33 -19.56 -20.33
C GLU A 59 38.79 -19.06 -20.40
N LEU A 60 39.20 -18.09 -19.57
CA LEU A 60 40.62 -17.71 -19.43
C LEU A 60 41.51 -18.84 -18.87
N VAL A 61 40.99 -19.74 -18.02
CA VAL A 61 41.73 -20.92 -17.50
C VAL A 61 41.84 -22.04 -18.54
N GLU A 62 41.02 -22.02 -19.58
CA GLU A 62 41.14 -22.89 -20.77
C GLU A 62 42.13 -22.36 -21.83
N ASP A 63 42.98 -21.38 -21.47
CA ASP A 63 43.90 -20.68 -22.38
C ASP A 63 43.20 -19.93 -23.54
N TRP A 64 41.95 -19.49 -23.36
CA TRP A 64 41.27 -18.62 -24.33
C TRP A 64 41.79 -17.18 -24.17
N ASN A 65 41.92 -16.44 -25.28
CA ASN A 65 42.27 -15.03 -25.21
C ASN A 65 41.10 -14.17 -24.68
N ILE A 66 41.42 -12.97 -24.20
CA ILE A 66 40.49 -12.01 -23.58
C ILE A 66 39.22 -11.81 -24.41
N ASP A 67 39.37 -11.60 -25.73
CA ASP A 67 38.27 -11.27 -26.62
C ASP A 67 37.34 -12.47 -26.86
N LYS A 68 37.91 -13.69 -27.02
CA LYS A 68 37.14 -14.94 -27.18
C LYS A 68 36.40 -15.31 -25.90
N ALA A 69 37.07 -15.21 -24.74
CA ALA A 69 36.46 -15.46 -23.44
C ALA A 69 35.35 -14.45 -23.14
N SER A 70 35.59 -13.15 -23.37
CA SER A 70 34.57 -12.13 -23.12
C SER A 70 33.34 -12.30 -24.03
N SER A 71 33.55 -12.55 -25.33
CA SER A 71 32.47 -12.80 -26.29
C SER A 71 31.67 -14.06 -25.96
N SER A 72 32.34 -15.18 -25.66
CA SER A 72 31.69 -16.45 -25.31
C SER A 72 30.87 -16.35 -24.03
N SER A 73 31.45 -15.77 -22.97
CA SER A 73 30.75 -15.52 -21.71
C SER A 73 29.50 -14.65 -21.91
N VAL A 74 29.58 -13.59 -22.72
CA VAL A 74 28.41 -12.76 -23.07
C VAL A 74 27.37 -13.53 -23.87
N VAL A 75 27.77 -14.37 -24.85
CA VAL A 75 26.82 -15.13 -25.67
C VAL A 75 26.10 -16.20 -24.85
N PHE A 76 26.82 -17.07 -24.14
CA PHE A 76 26.23 -18.20 -23.42
C PHE A 76 25.53 -17.78 -22.12
N VAL A 77 26.23 -17.07 -21.23
CA VAL A 77 25.64 -16.65 -19.94
C VAL A 77 24.66 -15.50 -20.15
N GLY A 78 24.97 -14.53 -21.01
CA GLY A 78 24.05 -13.42 -21.30
C GLY A 78 22.72 -13.89 -21.90
N SER A 79 22.69 -14.98 -22.67
CA SER A 79 21.44 -15.57 -23.18
C SER A 79 20.61 -16.24 -22.07
N ALA A 80 21.25 -16.94 -21.12
CA ALA A 80 20.56 -17.49 -19.96
C ALA A 80 20.04 -16.38 -19.01
N LEU A 81 20.86 -15.35 -18.77
CA LEU A 81 20.48 -14.18 -17.99
C LEU A 81 19.35 -13.38 -18.67
N LEU A 82 19.32 -13.27 -20.00
CA LEU A 82 18.25 -12.59 -20.73
C LEU A 82 16.91 -13.29 -20.53
N LEU A 83 16.89 -14.64 -20.56
CA LEU A 83 15.68 -15.42 -20.29
C LEU A 83 15.20 -15.19 -18.85
N ALA A 84 16.11 -15.29 -17.88
CA ALA A 84 15.80 -15.05 -16.46
C ALA A 84 15.26 -13.63 -16.23
N THR A 85 15.97 -12.61 -16.72
CA THR A 85 15.56 -11.19 -16.71
C THR A 85 14.16 -11.03 -17.29
N THR A 86 13.88 -11.64 -18.44
CA THR A 86 12.56 -11.57 -19.09
C THR A 86 11.47 -12.19 -18.22
N THR A 87 11.70 -13.37 -17.65
CA THR A 87 10.72 -14.00 -16.73
C THR A 87 10.51 -13.20 -15.45
N THR A 88 11.55 -12.57 -14.90
CA THR A 88 11.45 -11.67 -13.75
C THR A 88 10.65 -10.42 -14.10
N MET A 89 10.92 -9.79 -15.25
CA MET A 89 10.15 -8.63 -15.74
C MET A 89 8.67 -8.97 -15.91
N VAL A 90 8.32 -10.11 -16.52
CA VAL A 90 6.92 -10.56 -16.65
C VAL A 90 6.29 -10.80 -15.27
N GLY A 91 7.05 -11.36 -14.32
CA GLY A 91 6.61 -11.59 -12.94
C GLY A 91 6.33 -10.32 -12.13
N PHE A 92 7.01 -9.20 -12.42
CA PHE A 92 6.74 -7.91 -11.79
C PHE A 92 5.73 -7.05 -12.58
N LEU A 93 5.66 -7.18 -13.91
CA LEU A 93 4.69 -6.47 -14.75
C LEU A 93 3.25 -7.00 -14.60
N SER A 94 3.04 -8.18 -14.01
CA SER A 94 1.71 -8.64 -13.59
C SER A 94 1.04 -7.68 -12.59
N ASN A 95 1.82 -6.98 -11.77
CA ASN A 95 1.33 -5.97 -10.81
C ASN A 95 0.63 -4.78 -11.47
N VAL A 96 0.83 -4.55 -12.78
CA VAL A 96 0.11 -3.53 -13.56
C VAL A 96 -1.41 -3.81 -13.58
N ALA A 97 -1.82 -5.07 -13.36
CA ALA A 97 -3.22 -5.48 -13.24
C ALA A 97 -3.82 -5.27 -11.83
N SER A 98 -3.05 -4.78 -10.84
CA SER A 98 -3.59 -4.32 -9.56
C SER A 98 -4.41 -3.04 -9.77
N ASP A 99 -5.35 -2.74 -8.87
CA ASP A 99 -6.03 -1.43 -8.85
C ASP A 99 -5.29 -0.35 -8.05
N LEU A 100 -4.34 -0.75 -7.19
CA LEU A 100 -3.55 0.17 -6.38
C LEU A 100 -2.36 0.72 -7.18
N THR A 101 -2.38 2.03 -7.49
CA THR A 101 -1.31 2.73 -8.22
C THR A 101 0.10 2.45 -7.66
N PRO A 102 0.36 2.48 -6.34
CA PRO A 102 1.69 2.15 -5.81
C PRO A 102 2.20 0.74 -6.17
N ILE A 103 1.30 -0.22 -6.34
CA ILE A 103 1.63 -1.61 -6.74
C ILE A 103 1.91 -1.67 -8.25
N ARG A 104 1.13 -0.96 -9.07
CA ARG A 104 1.37 -0.81 -10.52
C ARG A 104 2.76 -0.22 -10.79
N GLU A 105 3.06 0.91 -10.16
CA GLU A 105 4.32 1.65 -10.33
C GLU A 105 5.52 0.85 -9.83
N PHE A 106 5.41 0.22 -8.66
CA PHE A 106 6.43 -0.70 -8.14
C PHE A 106 6.76 -1.82 -9.14
N GLY A 107 5.75 -2.47 -9.71
CA GLY A 107 5.94 -3.52 -10.71
C GLY A 107 6.71 -3.05 -11.94
N ILE A 108 6.36 -1.86 -12.47
CA ILE A 108 7.04 -1.25 -13.62
C ILE A 108 8.47 -0.83 -13.24
N GLN A 109 8.66 -0.21 -12.07
CA GLN A 109 9.97 0.26 -11.61
C GLN A 109 10.95 -0.91 -11.41
N VAL A 110 10.51 -2.02 -10.80
CA VAL A 110 11.36 -3.22 -10.67
C VAL A 110 11.68 -3.82 -12.05
N ALA A 111 10.70 -3.93 -12.96
CA ALA A 111 10.95 -4.47 -14.30
C ALA A 111 11.96 -3.62 -15.09
N ILE A 112 11.86 -2.29 -15.02
CA ILE A 112 12.84 -1.36 -15.63
C ILE A 112 14.21 -1.45 -14.94
N GLY A 113 14.24 -1.56 -13.61
CA GLY A 113 15.48 -1.70 -12.84
C GLY A 113 16.23 -3.00 -13.14
N VAL A 114 15.50 -4.13 -13.26
CA VAL A 114 16.05 -5.44 -13.59
C VAL A 114 16.55 -5.49 -15.05
N LEU A 115 15.83 -4.87 -15.99
CA LEU A 115 16.31 -4.65 -17.35
C LEU A 115 17.58 -3.77 -17.38
N SER A 116 17.60 -2.69 -16.59
CA SER A 116 18.76 -1.80 -16.48
C SER A 116 19.97 -2.53 -15.91
N ALA A 117 19.78 -3.35 -14.88
CA ALA A 117 20.81 -4.23 -14.34
C ALA A 117 21.32 -5.20 -15.42
N PHE A 118 20.44 -5.94 -16.11
CA PHE A 118 20.84 -6.83 -17.19
C PHE A 118 21.68 -6.11 -18.27
N LEU A 119 21.22 -4.97 -18.78
CA LEU A 119 21.90 -4.20 -19.83
C LEU A 119 23.28 -3.71 -19.36
N ILE A 120 23.38 -3.16 -18.15
CA ILE A 120 24.66 -2.71 -17.59
C ILE A 120 25.58 -3.91 -17.36
N PHE A 121 25.10 -5.01 -16.79
CA PHE A 121 25.94 -6.16 -16.48
C PHE A 121 26.46 -6.87 -17.74
N VAL A 122 25.66 -6.99 -18.80
CA VAL A 122 26.09 -7.61 -20.07
C VAL A 122 26.97 -6.70 -20.93
N THR A 123 27.00 -5.38 -20.69
CA THR A 123 27.82 -4.43 -21.49
C THR A 123 29.01 -3.84 -20.71
N PHE A 124 28.77 -3.23 -19.55
CA PHE A 124 29.78 -2.51 -18.76
C PHE A 124 30.78 -3.47 -18.10
N ILE A 125 30.32 -4.59 -17.51
CA ILE A 125 31.22 -5.55 -16.86
C ILE A 125 32.24 -6.12 -17.87
N PRO A 126 31.84 -6.64 -19.05
CA PRO A 126 32.78 -7.03 -20.11
C PRO A 126 33.69 -5.91 -20.59
N ALA A 127 33.15 -4.72 -20.89
CA ALA A 127 33.95 -3.61 -21.41
C ALA A 127 35.06 -3.19 -20.43
N CYS A 128 34.73 -3.06 -19.14
CA CYS A 128 35.72 -2.80 -18.11
C CYS A 128 36.70 -3.97 -17.90
N ARG A 129 36.25 -5.23 -17.95
CA ARG A 129 37.14 -6.40 -17.86
C ARG A 129 38.15 -6.44 -18.99
N ILE A 130 37.72 -6.29 -20.25
CA ILE A 130 38.61 -6.23 -21.43
C ILE A 130 39.66 -5.12 -21.26
N LEU A 131 39.26 -3.92 -20.82
CA LEU A 131 40.17 -2.79 -20.65
C LEU A 131 41.18 -2.98 -19.50
N ILE A 132 40.76 -3.61 -18.40
CA ILE A 132 41.63 -3.94 -17.26
C ILE A 132 42.62 -5.05 -17.64
N ASP A 133 42.13 -6.11 -18.28
CA ASP A 133 42.91 -7.31 -18.56
C ASP A 133 43.91 -7.10 -19.70
N ARG A 134 43.53 -6.39 -20.78
CA ARG A 134 44.49 -5.96 -21.81
C ARG A 134 45.58 -5.04 -21.23
N ARG A 135 45.28 -4.27 -20.18
CA ARG A 135 46.26 -3.42 -19.46
C ARG A 135 47.17 -4.21 -18.53
N TYR A 136 46.77 -5.41 -18.09
CA TYR A 136 47.65 -6.37 -17.41
C TYR A 136 48.51 -7.15 -18.42
N GLU A 137 47.92 -7.63 -19.51
CA GLU A 137 48.61 -8.31 -20.62
C GLU A 137 49.73 -7.45 -21.21
N ALA A 138 49.44 -6.19 -21.54
CA ALA A 138 50.42 -5.22 -22.04
C ALA A 138 51.53 -4.85 -21.04
N LYS A 139 51.44 -5.32 -19.78
CA LYS A 139 52.48 -5.20 -18.75
C LYS A 139 53.16 -6.52 -18.40
N GLY A 140 52.82 -7.62 -19.08
CA GLY A 140 53.29 -8.97 -18.72
C GLY A 140 52.78 -9.46 -17.36
N GLN A 141 51.66 -8.90 -16.86
CA GLN A 141 51.05 -9.31 -15.60
C GLN A 141 49.99 -10.39 -15.84
N LYS A 142 49.88 -11.37 -14.94
CA LYS A 142 48.86 -12.42 -15.03
C LYS A 142 47.44 -11.80 -14.99
N LEU A 143 46.56 -12.25 -15.89
CA LEU A 143 45.14 -11.88 -15.93
C LEU A 143 44.36 -12.42 -14.71
N LEU A 144 44.80 -13.56 -14.18
CA LEU A 144 44.25 -14.22 -13.01
C LEU A 144 45.32 -14.30 -11.91
N SER A 145 44.90 -14.00 -10.68
CA SER A 145 45.69 -14.36 -9.49
C SER A 145 45.73 -15.88 -9.33
N ASP A 146 46.86 -16.43 -8.87
CA ASP A 146 47.05 -17.87 -8.64
C ASP A 146 45.94 -18.49 -7.78
N THR A 147 45.36 -17.73 -6.84
CA THR A 147 44.23 -18.16 -6.02
C THR A 147 42.94 -18.32 -6.84
N ASN A 148 42.65 -17.40 -7.76
CA ASN A 148 41.50 -17.53 -8.66
C ASN A 148 41.70 -18.73 -9.61
N GLU A 149 42.91 -18.86 -10.17
CA GLU A 149 43.26 -19.96 -11.09
C GLU A 149 43.10 -21.32 -10.41
N LYS A 150 43.61 -21.49 -9.18
CA LYS A 150 43.44 -22.70 -8.39
C LYS A 150 41.98 -23.01 -8.05
N ILE A 151 41.17 -22.01 -7.70
CA ILE A 151 39.74 -22.22 -7.42
C ILE A 151 39.00 -22.70 -8.67
N VAL A 152 39.30 -22.12 -9.84
CA VAL A 152 38.64 -22.47 -11.12
C VAL A 152 39.12 -23.82 -11.65
N ARG A 153 40.43 -24.13 -11.58
CA ARG A 153 40.96 -25.46 -11.91
C ARG A 153 40.44 -26.53 -10.96
N GLY A 154 40.47 -26.28 -9.65
CA GLY A 154 39.98 -27.21 -8.62
C GLY A 154 38.52 -27.61 -8.81
N ARG A 155 37.65 -26.65 -9.19
CA ARG A 155 36.24 -26.90 -9.56
C ARG A 155 36.03 -27.77 -10.81
N LYS A 156 37.08 -28.04 -11.59
CA LYS A 156 37.00 -28.66 -12.93
C LYS A 156 37.84 -29.93 -13.07
N GLU A 157 38.99 -29.99 -12.41
CA GLU A 157 39.91 -31.13 -12.40
C GLU A 157 39.56 -32.13 -11.28
N GLU A 158 39.02 -31.65 -10.16
CA GLU A 158 38.58 -32.48 -9.03
C GLU A 158 37.06 -32.37 -8.84
N GLY A 159 36.37 -33.51 -8.80
CA GLY A 159 34.95 -33.54 -8.47
C GLY A 159 34.75 -33.19 -6.99
N GLU A 160 34.38 -31.94 -6.73
CA GLU A 160 34.00 -31.40 -5.41
C GLU A 160 34.97 -31.76 -4.26
N GLN A 161 36.20 -31.20 -4.30
CA GLN A 161 37.07 -31.22 -3.11
C GLN A 161 36.36 -30.54 -1.93
N ALA A 162 36.10 -31.31 -0.88
CA ALA A 162 34.97 -31.10 0.00
C ALA A 162 35.10 -29.90 0.96
N GLY A 163 34.56 -28.75 0.56
CA GLY A 163 34.21 -27.67 1.48
C GLY A 163 32.98 -28.02 2.33
N ILE A 164 32.66 -27.17 3.31
CA ILE A 164 31.49 -27.36 4.19
C ILE A 164 30.19 -27.32 3.38
N LEU A 165 30.12 -26.46 2.37
CA LEU A 165 28.98 -26.34 1.46
C LEU A 165 28.84 -27.56 0.55
N ASP A 166 29.93 -28.07 -0.01
CA ASP A 166 29.92 -29.19 -0.95
C ASP A 166 29.49 -30.48 -0.23
N ASN A 167 29.97 -30.71 1.01
CA ASN A 167 29.47 -31.78 1.88
C ASN A 167 27.96 -31.69 2.15
N PHE A 168 27.42 -30.47 2.32
CA PHE A 168 25.99 -30.25 2.54
C PHE A 168 25.16 -30.51 1.27
N MET A 169 25.65 -30.05 0.10
CA MET A 169 25.01 -30.32 -1.19
C MET A 169 25.04 -31.81 -1.55
N ALA A 170 26.18 -32.48 -1.33
CA ALA A 170 26.32 -33.92 -1.51
C ALA A 170 25.39 -34.73 -0.59
N LEU A 171 25.19 -34.28 0.67
CA LEU A 171 24.20 -34.86 1.57
C LEU A 171 22.76 -34.70 1.02
N GLY A 172 22.40 -33.49 0.56
CA GLY A 172 21.10 -33.23 -0.05
C GLY A 172 20.83 -34.09 -1.29
N ALA A 173 21.79 -34.13 -2.21
CA ALA A 173 21.75 -34.96 -3.42
C ALA A 173 21.63 -36.46 -3.09
N LYS A 174 22.43 -36.95 -2.13
CA LYS A 174 22.37 -38.33 -1.66
C LYS A 174 20.99 -38.68 -1.09
N VAL A 175 20.44 -37.85 -0.21
CA VAL A 175 19.11 -38.07 0.40
C VAL A 175 18.01 -38.06 -0.68
N ALA A 176 18.10 -37.18 -1.68
CA ALA A 176 17.17 -37.14 -2.80
C ALA A 176 17.26 -38.38 -3.71
N ILE A 177 18.45 -38.92 -3.96
CA ILE A 177 18.66 -40.12 -4.80
C ILE A 177 18.27 -41.41 -4.05
N GLU A 178 18.66 -41.55 -2.77
CA GLU A 178 18.39 -42.76 -1.99
C GLU A 178 16.93 -42.84 -1.50
N ASN A 179 16.28 -41.70 -1.26
CA ASN A 179 14.96 -41.63 -0.62
C ASN A 179 13.99 -40.61 -1.29
N PRO A 180 13.83 -40.59 -2.64
CA PRO A 180 13.07 -39.55 -3.34
C PRO A 180 11.61 -39.43 -2.86
N HIS A 181 10.96 -40.57 -2.60
CA HIS A 181 9.58 -40.60 -2.08
C HIS A 181 9.46 -39.95 -0.68
N ARG A 182 10.49 -40.02 0.15
CA ARG A 182 10.50 -39.38 1.49
C ARG A 182 10.75 -37.88 1.37
N VAL A 183 11.65 -37.45 0.49
CA VAL A 183 11.88 -36.02 0.23
C VAL A 183 10.61 -35.36 -0.28
N LEU A 184 9.94 -35.97 -1.27
CA LEU A 184 8.65 -35.47 -1.77
C LEU A 184 7.57 -35.44 -0.67
N ALA A 185 7.46 -36.48 0.15
CA ALA A 185 6.49 -36.53 1.25
C ALA A 185 6.77 -35.47 2.34
N VAL A 186 8.03 -35.24 2.70
CA VAL A 186 8.42 -34.22 3.69
C VAL A 186 8.18 -32.82 3.14
N VAL A 187 8.57 -32.53 1.90
CA VAL A 187 8.30 -31.23 1.27
C VAL A 187 6.80 -30.97 1.18
N ALA A 188 6.01 -31.94 0.69
CA ALA A 188 4.56 -31.80 0.62
C ALA A 188 3.91 -31.62 2.00
N ALA A 189 4.36 -32.34 3.02
CA ALA A 189 3.87 -32.18 4.39
C ALA A 189 4.18 -30.78 4.95
N ILE A 190 5.40 -30.25 4.73
CA ILE A 190 5.76 -28.89 5.12
C ILE A 190 4.87 -27.88 4.40
N THR A 191 4.72 -27.99 3.07
CA THR A 191 3.88 -27.09 2.27
C THR A 191 2.41 -27.11 2.68
N LEU A 192 1.86 -28.28 3.07
CA LEU A 192 0.49 -28.38 3.57
C LEU A 192 0.33 -27.75 4.96
N ILE A 193 1.32 -27.94 5.85
CA ILE A 193 1.30 -27.34 7.20
C ILE A 193 1.44 -25.81 7.13
N THR A 194 2.39 -25.30 6.32
CA THR A 194 2.56 -23.84 6.16
C THR A 194 1.42 -23.22 5.36
N GLY A 195 0.86 -23.93 4.36
CA GLY A 195 -0.31 -23.50 3.61
C GLY A 195 -1.57 -23.40 4.48
N TYR A 196 -1.77 -24.34 5.42
CA TYR A 196 -2.83 -24.24 6.41
C TYR A 196 -2.60 -23.06 7.39
N GLY A 197 -1.36 -22.88 7.87
CA GLY A 197 -1.00 -21.75 8.72
C GLY A 197 -1.23 -20.39 8.04
N ALA A 198 -0.98 -20.29 6.73
CA ALA A 198 -1.19 -19.08 5.95
C ALA A 198 -2.67 -18.67 5.82
N MET A 199 -3.62 -19.60 6.02
CA MET A 199 -5.06 -19.28 6.06
C MET A 199 -5.47 -18.50 7.33
N GLY A 200 -4.59 -18.41 8.33
CA GLY A 200 -4.79 -17.62 9.55
C GLY A 200 -4.14 -16.23 9.53
N ILE A 201 -3.64 -15.75 8.40
CA ILE A 201 -3.05 -14.42 8.27
C ILE A 201 -4.16 -13.37 8.21
N SER A 202 -4.11 -12.38 9.10
CA SER A 202 -4.99 -11.21 9.10
C SER A 202 -4.75 -10.33 7.88
N THR A 203 -5.83 -9.95 7.18
CA THR A 203 -5.82 -9.12 5.97
C THR A 203 -6.19 -7.65 6.25
N GLU A 204 -6.01 -7.21 7.49
CA GLU A 204 -6.21 -5.83 7.91
C GLU A 204 -4.92 -5.02 7.68
N PHE A 205 -5.06 -3.80 7.16
CA PHE A 205 -3.95 -2.85 7.02
C PHE A 205 -4.20 -1.71 8.02
N ASN A 206 -3.39 -1.66 9.07
CA ASN A 206 -3.43 -0.58 10.07
C ASN A 206 -2.24 0.34 9.87
N PHE A 207 -2.47 1.65 9.69
CA PHE A 207 -1.39 2.62 9.54
C PHE A 207 -0.58 2.79 10.83
N ASN A 208 -1.19 2.56 11.99
CA ASN A 208 -0.51 2.67 13.28
C ASN A 208 0.63 1.65 13.44
N ASP A 209 0.52 0.47 12.81
CA ASP A 209 1.54 -0.59 12.85
C ASP A 209 2.87 -0.18 12.18
N PHE A 210 2.87 0.94 11.44
CA PHE A 210 4.06 1.52 10.81
C PHE A 210 4.64 2.71 11.60
N LEU A 211 4.00 3.14 12.70
CA LEU A 211 4.50 4.21 13.55
C LEU A 211 5.54 3.67 14.54
N PRO A 212 6.70 4.34 14.72
CA PRO A 212 7.70 3.90 15.69
C PRO A 212 7.24 4.18 17.12
N GLU A 213 6.95 3.13 17.88
CA GLU A 213 6.51 3.18 19.29
C GLU A 213 7.44 4.01 20.21
N GLU A 214 8.75 4.04 19.91
CA GLU A 214 9.77 4.74 20.70
C GLU A 214 9.76 6.27 20.57
N VAL A 215 8.88 6.85 19.74
CA VAL A 215 8.83 8.29 19.46
C VAL A 215 7.67 8.95 20.21
N GLU A 216 7.97 10.03 20.94
CA GLU A 216 7.02 10.81 21.77
C GLU A 216 5.72 11.19 21.03
N ILE A 217 5.81 11.47 19.72
CA ILE A 217 4.65 11.78 18.86
C ILE A 217 3.69 10.59 18.74
N THR A 218 4.21 9.35 18.66
CA THR A 218 3.43 8.11 18.61
C THR A 218 2.75 7.85 19.96
N GLU A 219 3.46 8.09 21.07
CA GLU A 219 2.92 7.97 22.44
C GLU A 219 1.76 8.96 22.67
N HIS A 220 1.94 10.25 22.34
CA HIS A 220 0.87 11.25 22.44
C HIS A 220 -0.29 10.96 21.49
N PHE A 221 -0.05 10.41 20.30
CA PHE A 221 -1.10 10.04 19.35
C PHE A 221 -1.98 8.89 19.89
N HIS A 222 -1.37 7.84 20.44
CA HIS A 222 -2.12 6.75 21.08
C HIS A 222 -2.85 7.21 22.33
N TYR A 223 -2.23 8.05 23.18
CA TYR A 223 -2.90 8.64 24.33
C TYR A 223 -4.15 9.43 23.94
N LEU A 224 -4.09 10.23 22.86
CA LEU A 224 -5.26 10.93 22.33
C LEU A 224 -6.32 9.96 21.79
N GLN A 225 -5.92 8.90 21.08
CA GLN A 225 -6.85 7.93 20.50
C GLN A 225 -7.59 7.10 21.57
N ASP A 226 -6.90 6.67 22.63
CA ASP A 226 -7.45 5.80 23.67
C ASP A 226 -8.28 6.56 24.73
N GLU A 227 -7.84 7.74 25.20
CA GLU A 227 -8.57 8.50 26.23
C GLU A 227 -9.76 9.29 25.67
N PHE A 228 -9.63 9.94 24.51
CA PHE A 228 -10.69 10.82 23.97
C PHE A 228 -11.73 10.09 23.11
N ARG A 229 -11.57 8.78 22.88
CA ARG A 229 -12.47 7.93 22.06
C ARG A 229 -12.72 8.47 20.64
N THR A 230 -11.84 9.31 20.11
CA THR A 230 -12.04 9.94 18.81
C THR A 230 -11.83 8.94 17.67
N SER A 231 -12.87 8.17 17.34
CA SER A 231 -12.99 7.55 16.03
C SER A 231 -13.10 8.67 14.99
N ASN A 232 -11.97 8.94 14.33
CA ASN A 232 -11.80 10.08 13.43
C ASN A 232 -12.45 9.88 12.04
N GLU A 233 -13.19 8.79 11.84
CA GLU A 233 -13.84 8.47 10.57
C GLU A 233 -15.28 8.98 10.61
N PHE A 234 -15.44 10.14 9.97
CA PHE A 234 -16.73 10.77 9.75
C PHE A 234 -17.23 10.43 8.34
N SER A 235 -18.36 9.73 8.27
CA SER A 235 -19.07 9.45 7.02
C SER A 235 -20.23 10.42 6.85
N PHE A 236 -20.50 10.84 5.62
CA PHE A 236 -21.60 11.75 5.28
C PHE A 236 -22.57 11.04 4.34
N ILE A 237 -23.80 10.79 4.81
CA ILE A 237 -24.92 10.36 3.96
C ILE A 237 -25.40 11.62 3.21
N TYR A 238 -25.27 11.60 1.89
CA TYR A 238 -25.62 12.73 1.01
C TYR A 238 -27.03 12.54 0.44
N ILE A 239 -27.95 13.43 0.78
CA ILE A 239 -29.34 13.45 0.31
C ILE A 239 -29.49 14.62 -0.67
N SER A 240 -30.02 14.38 -1.87
CA SER A 240 -30.24 15.44 -2.88
C SER A 240 -31.56 15.29 -3.63
N GLY A 241 -32.12 16.44 -4.00
CA GLY A 241 -33.53 16.59 -4.40
C GLY A 241 -34.17 17.69 -3.55
N SER A 242 -35.50 17.84 -3.60
CA SER A 242 -36.20 18.76 -2.68
C SER A 242 -36.21 18.14 -1.28
N VAL A 243 -35.34 18.63 -0.38
CA VAL A 243 -35.13 18.04 0.96
C VAL A 243 -35.97 18.69 2.06
N ALA A 244 -36.64 19.82 1.78
CA ALA A 244 -37.55 20.48 2.70
C ALA A 244 -38.95 19.84 2.69
N THR A 245 -39.02 18.54 3.01
CA THR A 245 -40.26 17.76 3.07
C THR A 245 -40.33 16.92 4.35
N PHE A 246 -41.55 16.64 4.82
CA PHE A 246 -41.80 15.73 5.95
C PHE A 246 -41.20 14.35 5.69
N ASP A 247 -41.44 13.78 4.51
CA ASP A 247 -40.93 12.46 4.15
C ASP A 247 -39.39 12.39 4.31
N VAL A 248 -38.64 13.42 3.89
CA VAL A 248 -37.18 13.45 4.05
C VAL A 248 -36.76 13.59 5.51
N PHE A 249 -37.39 14.47 6.29
CA PHE A 249 -37.03 14.66 7.71
C PHE A 249 -37.42 13.46 8.59
N ASN A 250 -38.53 12.80 8.29
CA ASN A 250 -38.95 11.55 8.90
C ASN A 250 -37.97 10.41 8.55
N GLN A 251 -37.56 10.28 7.28
CA GLN A 251 -36.52 9.30 6.90
C GLN A 251 -35.18 9.58 7.58
N ILE A 252 -34.75 10.85 7.72
CA ILE A 252 -33.56 11.21 8.52
C ILE A 252 -33.70 10.69 9.96
N ASN A 253 -34.85 10.88 10.61
CA ASN A 253 -35.13 10.37 11.96
C ASN A 253 -35.02 8.84 12.03
N ASN A 254 -35.63 8.12 11.08
CA ASN A 254 -35.63 6.66 11.03
C ASN A 254 -34.24 6.08 10.76
N THR A 255 -33.49 6.61 9.77
CA THR A 255 -32.10 6.20 9.52
C THR A 255 -31.23 6.40 10.76
N GLN A 256 -31.37 7.52 11.48
CA GLN A 256 -30.62 7.75 12.72
C GLN A 256 -31.05 6.79 13.84
N ALA A 257 -32.33 6.41 13.93
CA ALA A 257 -32.80 5.39 14.87
C ALA A 257 -32.25 3.99 14.54
N GLU A 258 -32.28 3.58 13.26
CA GLU A 258 -31.81 2.27 12.81
C GLU A 258 -30.29 2.09 12.97
N LEU A 259 -29.49 3.12 12.63
CA LEU A 259 -28.04 3.13 12.87
C LEU A 259 -27.67 3.09 14.37
N SER A 260 -28.63 3.37 15.26
CA SER A 260 -28.46 3.29 16.71
C SER A 260 -28.73 1.90 17.30
N ASP A 261 -29.49 1.03 16.63
CA ASP A 261 -29.85 -0.31 17.15
C ASP A 261 -28.73 -1.34 16.96
N GLY A 262 -27.52 -0.96 17.42
CA GLY A 262 -26.40 -1.87 17.55
C GLY A 262 -25.69 -2.23 16.23
N ASP A 263 -25.73 -1.38 15.20
CA ASP A 263 -24.96 -1.58 13.97
C ASP A 263 -23.50 -1.92 14.29
N LYS A 264 -22.93 -2.86 13.53
CA LYS A 264 -21.54 -3.28 13.61
C LYS A 264 -20.58 -2.17 13.20
N TRP A 265 -20.99 -1.27 12.31
CA TRP A 265 -20.10 -0.35 11.58
C TRP A 265 -20.19 1.12 12.01
N VAL A 266 -21.38 1.65 12.26
CA VAL A 266 -21.61 3.00 12.80
C VAL A 266 -21.56 2.98 14.33
N ASN A 267 -21.15 4.10 14.95
CA ASN A 267 -21.21 4.28 16.40
C ASN A 267 -22.67 4.54 16.84
N PRO A 268 -23.28 3.69 17.68
CA PRO A 268 -24.71 3.78 18.03
C PRO A 268 -25.07 4.94 18.97
N ASP A 269 -24.12 5.84 19.26
CA ASP A 269 -24.35 7.02 20.09
C ASP A 269 -24.94 8.16 19.23
N GLN A 270 -26.24 8.40 19.37
CA GLN A 270 -26.96 9.46 18.66
C GLN A 270 -26.39 10.85 18.90
N SER A 271 -25.73 11.10 20.04
CA SER A 271 -25.08 12.40 20.31
C SER A 271 -23.85 12.66 19.43
N MET A 272 -23.37 11.63 18.70
CA MET A 272 -22.28 11.73 17.72
C MET A 272 -22.78 11.69 16.27
N MET A 273 -24.09 11.72 16.04
CA MET A 273 -24.70 11.88 14.72
C MET A 273 -25.31 13.28 14.58
N PHE A 274 -25.10 13.92 13.43
CA PHE A 274 -25.56 15.28 13.18
C PHE A 274 -26.33 15.34 11.87
N SER A 275 -27.49 15.97 11.90
CA SER A 275 -28.36 16.19 10.74
C SER A 275 -29.04 17.57 10.88
N PRO A 276 -29.73 18.07 9.84
CA PRO A 276 -30.58 19.26 9.97
C PRO A 276 -31.62 19.10 11.08
N LEU A 277 -32.16 17.88 11.25
CA LEU A 277 -33.13 17.56 12.29
C LEU A 277 -32.52 17.61 13.70
N ASN A 278 -31.31 17.09 13.93
CA ASN A 278 -30.65 17.27 15.23
C ASN A 278 -30.39 18.75 15.53
N GLY A 279 -29.90 19.51 14.55
CA GLY A 279 -29.66 20.94 14.76
C GLY A 279 -30.93 21.77 15.02
N MET A 280 -32.10 21.31 14.55
CA MET A 280 -33.39 21.88 14.96
C MET A 280 -33.75 21.48 16.40
N ARG A 281 -33.56 20.21 16.77
CA ARG A 281 -33.78 19.70 18.14
C ARG A 281 -32.87 20.40 19.16
N ASP A 282 -31.62 20.72 18.78
CA ASP A 282 -30.69 21.56 19.57
C ASP A 282 -31.26 22.96 19.79
N LEU A 283 -31.73 23.63 18.73
CA LEU A 283 -32.33 24.97 18.83
C LEU A 283 -33.62 24.98 19.68
N ALA A 284 -34.45 23.94 19.55
CA ALA A 284 -35.75 23.85 20.20
C ALA A 284 -35.68 23.37 21.66
N SER A 285 -34.63 22.62 22.06
CA SER A 285 -34.58 21.99 23.38
C SER A 285 -33.61 22.65 24.35
N ASN A 286 -34.08 22.88 25.58
CA ASN A 286 -33.27 23.29 26.73
C ASN A 286 -32.91 22.09 27.64
N ASN A 287 -32.96 20.86 27.11
CA ASN A 287 -32.48 19.66 27.80
C ASN A 287 -31.07 19.29 27.32
N SER A 288 -30.11 19.16 28.24
CA SER A 288 -28.73 18.75 27.94
C SER A 288 -28.61 17.36 27.30
N ASP A 289 -29.62 16.49 27.47
CA ASP A 289 -29.64 15.15 26.84
C ASP A 289 -30.02 15.22 25.34
N ILE A 290 -30.61 16.35 24.89
CA ILE A 290 -31.08 16.57 23.51
C ILE A 290 -30.24 17.64 22.81
N ASN A 291 -29.83 18.68 23.55
CA ASN A 291 -29.01 19.80 23.12
C ASN A 291 -27.66 19.80 23.88
N PRO A 292 -26.70 18.95 23.49
CA PRO A 292 -25.39 18.87 24.15
C PRO A 292 -24.47 20.08 23.87
N PHE A 293 -24.91 21.06 23.04
CA PHE A 293 -24.12 22.21 22.62
C PHE A 293 -24.63 23.58 23.12
N ASP A 294 -25.74 23.61 23.86
CA ASP A 294 -26.37 24.83 24.43
C ASP A 294 -26.73 25.89 23.37
N PHE A 295 -27.26 25.46 22.22
CA PHE A 295 -27.74 26.35 21.14
C PHE A 295 -29.20 26.82 21.32
N TYR A 296 -29.79 26.65 22.50
CA TYR A 296 -31.24 26.82 22.72
C TYR A 296 -31.77 28.22 22.38
N ASN A 297 -32.94 28.27 21.74
CA ASN A 297 -33.66 29.50 21.40
C ASN A 297 -35.18 29.36 21.63
N ALA A 298 -35.72 30.06 22.63
CA ALA A 298 -37.14 30.01 22.98
C ALA A 298 -38.11 30.43 21.85
N THR A 299 -37.71 31.33 20.95
CA THR A 299 -38.53 31.71 19.79
C THR A 299 -38.60 30.57 18.76
N PHE A 300 -37.53 29.78 18.64
CA PHE A 300 -37.51 28.59 17.79
C PHE A 300 -38.24 27.42 18.45
N GLU A 301 -38.14 27.25 19.78
CA GLU A 301 -38.94 26.27 20.53
C GLU A 301 -40.45 26.48 20.30
N GLU A 302 -40.96 27.71 20.38
CA GLU A 302 -42.37 28.00 20.09
C GLU A 302 -42.77 27.67 18.64
N LEU A 303 -41.88 27.89 17.67
CA LEU A 303 -42.11 27.61 16.24
C LEU A 303 -41.99 26.12 15.87
N PHE A 304 -41.07 25.41 16.53
CA PHE A 304 -40.88 23.97 16.37
C PHE A 304 -42.06 23.21 16.98
N ASN A 305 -42.44 23.54 18.21
CA ASN A 305 -43.58 22.94 18.91
C ASN A 305 -44.95 23.35 18.33
N SER A 306 -45.02 24.28 17.37
CA SER A 306 -46.23 24.53 16.58
C SER A 306 -46.30 23.71 15.28
N ASN A 307 -45.19 23.09 14.89
CA ASN A 307 -45.05 22.27 13.68
C ASN A 307 -44.80 20.77 13.99
N ASP A 308 -44.48 20.43 15.24
CA ASP A 308 -44.53 19.08 15.83
C ASP A 308 -45.76 19.00 16.75
N ALA A 309 -46.82 18.31 16.32
CA ALA A 309 -48.10 18.23 17.02
C ALA A 309 -48.37 16.88 17.70
N ASP A 310 -47.58 15.84 17.41
CA ASP A 310 -47.68 14.52 18.06
C ASP A 310 -46.60 14.28 19.14
N GLY A 311 -45.49 15.03 19.09
CA GLY A 311 -44.42 15.05 20.09
C GLY A 311 -43.24 14.12 19.81
N ASP A 312 -43.08 13.60 18.58
CA ASP A 312 -41.93 12.75 18.20
C ASP A 312 -40.63 13.54 17.89
N LEU A 313 -40.69 14.88 17.96
CA LEU A 313 -39.62 15.81 17.61
C LEU A 313 -39.25 15.82 16.12
N VAL A 314 -40.20 15.56 15.21
CA VAL A 314 -40.11 15.78 13.75
C VAL A 314 -41.23 16.72 13.31
N PRO A 315 -41.01 17.67 12.38
CA PRO A 315 -42.09 18.55 11.93
C PRO A 315 -43.09 17.82 11.00
N ASP A 316 -44.38 17.83 11.34
CA ASP A 316 -45.48 17.03 10.76
C ASP A 316 -45.77 17.24 9.25
N SER A 317 -45.18 18.23 8.59
CA SER A 317 -45.56 18.63 7.23
C SER A 317 -44.46 19.33 6.44
N ASP A 318 -44.53 19.25 5.11
CA ASP A 318 -43.63 19.97 4.19
C ASP A 318 -43.65 21.49 4.45
N GLU A 319 -44.83 22.05 4.72
CA GLU A 319 -44.99 23.48 5.03
C GLU A 319 -44.27 23.85 6.35
N GLY A 320 -44.37 23.01 7.38
CA GLY A 320 -43.69 23.21 8.67
C GLY A 320 -42.17 22.97 8.62
N VAL A 321 -41.72 21.93 7.91
CA VAL A 321 -40.29 21.72 7.63
C VAL A 321 -39.69 22.94 6.94
N ARG A 322 -40.38 23.49 5.93
CA ARG A 322 -39.92 24.68 5.21
C ARG A 322 -39.96 25.95 6.07
N GLU A 323 -41.01 26.17 6.87
CA GLU A 323 -41.10 27.33 7.78
C GLU A 323 -39.92 27.37 8.77
N LEU A 324 -39.57 26.21 9.35
CA LEU A 324 -38.44 26.09 10.26
C LEU A 324 -37.10 26.34 9.56
N LEU A 325 -36.91 25.79 8.35
CA LEU A 325 -35.70 26.02 7.56
C LEU A 325 -35.55 27.47 7.11
N ASP A 326 -36.63 28.10 6.63
CA ASP A 326 -36.65 29.49 6.21
C ASP A 326 -36.32 30.42 7.39
N TRP A 327 -36.85 30.14 8.59
CA TRP A 327 -36.50 30.90 9.80
C TRP A 327 -34.99 30.82 10.11
N ILE A 328 -34.39 29.64 10.03
CA ILE A 328 -32.95 29.42 10.32
C ILE A 328 -32.05 30.04 9.25
N MET A 329 -32.35 29.80 7.97
CA MET A 329 -31.41 30.02 6.86
C MET A 329 -31.59 31.38 6.19
N ILE A 330 -32.79 31.95 6.24
CA ILE A 330 -33.18 33.16 5.50
C ILE A 330 -33.62 34.28 6.47
N GLY A 331 -34.41 33.93 7.49
CA GLY A 331 -35.03 34.83 8.46
C GLY A 331 -34.20 35.14 9.71
N ASP A 332 -34.89 35.39 10.83
CA ASP A 332 -34.30 35.90 12.08
C ASP A 332 -33.28 34.92 12.71
N GLY A 333 -33.43 33.61 12.46
CA GLY A 333 -32.50 32.56 12.89
C GLY A 333 -31.11 32.66 12.27
N LYS A 334 -30.93 33.43 11.18
CA LYS A 334 -29.65 33.63 10.49
C LYS A 334 -28.57 34.33 11.33
N GLN A 335 -28.95 34.91 12.47
CA GLN A 335 -28.02 35.48 13.47
C GLN A 335 -27.87 34.61 14.74
N VAL A 336 -28.60 33.49 14.82
CA VAL A 336 -28.57 32.55 15.95
C VAL A 336 -27.54 31.45 15.65
N PRO A 337 -26.54 31.21 16.54
CA PRO A 337 -25.63 30.09 16.37
C PRO A 337 -26.39 28.77 16.26
N ASN A 338 -26.20 28.05 15.16
CA ASN A 338 -26.86 26.79 14.87
C ASN A 338 -25.93 25.86 14.10
N MET A 339 -26.19 24.55 14.15
CA MET A 339 -25.46 23.57 13.33
C MET A 339 -26.18 23.23 12.02
N VAL A 340 -27.49 23.48 11.91
CA VAL A 340 -28.34 23.15 10.76
C VAL A 340 -27.75 23.67 9.44
N SER A 341 -27.25 24.91 9.45
CA SER A 341 -26.63 25.56 8.29
C SER A 341 -25.34 24.89 7.76
N ASN A 342 -24.74 23.95 8.50
CA ASN A 342 -23.64 23.12 8.00
C ASN A 342 -24.12 21.84 7.30
N PHE A 343 -25.38 21.43 7.50
CA PHE A 343 -25.93 20.14 7.08
C PHE A 343 -27.09 20.25 6.08
N ILE A 344 -27.53 21.46 5.71
CA ILE A 344 -28.51 21.68 4.65
C ILE A 344 -28.12 22.87 3.76
N TYR A 345 -28.39 22.77 2.47
CA TYR A 345 -28.13 23.82 1.48
C TYR A 345 -29.43 24.38 0.87
N TYR A 346 -29.50 25.70 0.80
CA TYR A 346 -30.56 26.46 0.13
C TYR A 346 -30.01 27.03 -1.19
N ASP A 347 -30.73 26.79 -2.28
CA ASP A 347 -30.38 27.23 -3.63
C ASP A 347 -31.16 28.50 -4.01
N GLU A 348 -30.44 29.62 -4.11
CA GLU A 348 -30.98 30.94 -4.48
C GLU A 348 -31.46 31.01 -5.96
N GLU A 349 -31.05 30.08 -6.84
CA GLU A 349 -31.53 30.03 -8.23
C GLU A 349 -32.84 29.26 -8.37
N THR A 350 -33.10 28.26 -7.51
CA THR A 350 -34.34 27.46 -7.56
C THR A 350 -35.39 27.82 -6.51
N ASP A 351 -35.05 28.63 -5.50
CA ASP A 351 -35.91 28.89 -4.32
C ASP A 351 -36.31 27.56 -3.65
N ASP A 352 -35.32 26.73 -3.35
CA ASP A 352 -35.55 25.44 -2.67
C ASP A 352 -34.34 24.92 -1.90
N TYR A 353 -34.57 23.98 -0.98
CA TYR A 353 -33.51 23.26 -0.29
C TYR A 353 -33.16 22.00 -1.09
N THR A 354 -31.96 21.97 -1.68
CA THR A 354 -31.59 21.00 -2.72
C THR A 354 -30.65 19.88 -2.25
N VAL A 355 -30.03 20.03 -1.08
CA VAL A 355 -29.11 19.06 -0.47
C VAL A 355 -29.24 19.06 1.06
N ALA A 356 -29.25 17.86 1.65
CA ALA A 356 -29.06 17.63 3.08
C ALA A 356 -27.96 16.58 3.34
N TYR A 357 -27.37 16.61 4.53
CA TYR A 357 -26.32 15.69 4.98
C TYR A 357 -26.68 15.07 6.33
N ILE A 358 -26.46 13.75 6.49
CA ILE A 358 -26.35 13.12 7.81
C ILE A 358 -24.88 12.78 8.04
N LEU A 359 -24.27 13.43 9.01
CA LEU A 359 -22.93 13.11 9.51
C LEU A 359 -23.03 11.99 10.55
N VAL A 360 -22.35 10.88 10.29
CA VAL A 360 -22.30 9.71 11.18
C VAL A 360 -20.86 9.33 11.49
N ASN A 361 -20.59 8.91 12.73
CA ASN A 361 -19.27 8.50 13.19
C ASN A 361 -19.10 6.98 13.03
N THR A 362 -18.12 6.53 12.24
CA THR A 362 -17.90 5.11 11.93
C THR A 362 -16.79 4.48 12.78
N LYS A 363 -16.98 3.21 13.12
CA LYS A 363 -16.05 2.40 13.93
C LYS A 363 -14.80 2.04 13.10
N SER A 364 -13.83 2.95 13.14
CA SER A 364 -12.49 2.83 12.51
C SER A 364 -11.70 1.54 12.86
N LYS A 365 -12.14 0.74 13.83
CA LYS A 365 -11.60 -0.61 14.09
C LYS A 365 -12.39 -1.68 13.34
N ASN A 366 -11.72 -2.34 12.40
CA ASN A 366 -12.12 -3.60 11.75
C ASN A 366 -13.27 -3.50 10.72
N ALA A 367 -13.58 -2.31 10.20
CA ALA A 367 -14.58 -2.09 9.14
C ALA A 367 -13.92 -1.88 7.77
N TYR A 368 -14.36 -2.59 6.73
CA TYR A 368 -13.96 -2.30 5.36
C TYR A 368 -14.82 -1.17 4.78
N PHE A 369 -14.21 -0.21 4.07
CA PHE A 369 -14.93 0.93 3.46
C PHE A 369 -16.15 0.50 2.60
N SER A 370 -16.04 -0.62 1.87
CA SER A 370 -17.15 -1.18 1.09
C SER A 370 -18.27 -1.78 1.93
N GLU A 371 -17.98 -2.24 3.14
CA GLU A 371 -19.01 -2.73 4.08
C GLU A 371 -19.68 -1.55 4.79
N VAL A 372 -18.95 -0.49 5.10
CA VAL A 372 -19.51 0.78 5.61
C VAL A 372 -20.45 1.41 4.58
N VAL A 373 -19.99 1.62 3.34
CA VAL A 373 -20.84 2.16 2.25
C VAL A 373 -22.04 1.26 2.00
N GLY A 374 -21.85 -0.06 1.95
CA GLY A 374 -22.94 -1.02 1.74
C GLY A 374 -23.92 -1.16 2.91
N GLU A 375 -23.65 -0.55 4.07
CA GLU A 375 -24.60 -0.38 5.17
C GLU A 375 -25.32 0.97 5.08
N LEU A 376 -24.60 2.05 4.73
CA LEU A 376 -25.15 3.40 4.54
C LEU A 376 -25.98 3.58 3.25
N GLU A 377 -25.96 2.61 2.33
CA GLU A 377 -26.78 2.56 1.10
C GLU A 377 -28.12 1.80 1.27
N LYS A 378 -28.47 1.34 2.49
CA LYS A 378 -29.69 0.57 2.77
C LYS A 378 -30.91 1.44 3.07
#